data_AF-A0A1W9WJC0-F1
#
_entry.id   AF-A0A1W9WJC0-F1
#
_cell.length_a   1.000
_cell.length_b   1.000
_cell.length_c   1.000
_cell.angle_alpha   90.00
_cell.angle_beta   90.00
_cell.angle_gamma   90.00
#
_symmetry.space_group_name_H-M   'P 1'
#
loop_
_entity.id
_entity.type
_entity.pdbx_description
1 polymer ?
#
loop_
_entity_poly.entity_id
_entity_poly.type
_entity_poly.pdbx_seq_one_letter_code
_entity_poly.pdbx_strand_id
1 'polypeptide(L)'
;MSALFRRYREHIINDEQLGLAISGFETEYSTFNVEPLNQIVASEAEALLKKYGKSEGLRTLDALHLGAFRLLAEEDWIFVSADEVLGNVVQIEGFRVINPCNKK
;
A
#
# COMPACT_ATOMS: atom_id res chain seq x y z
N MET A 1 -8.90 6.72 -1.45
CA MET A 1 -10.17 7.22 -2.02
C MET A 1 -11.21 6.14 -2.32
N SER A 2 -10.90 5.08 -3.09
CA SER A 2 -11.88 4.04 -3.49
C SER A 2 -12.68 3.42 -2.32
N ALA A 3 -12.02 3.17 -1.17
CA ALA A 3 -12.66 2.65 0.03
C ALA A 3 -13.70 3.61 0.65
N LEU A 4 -13.43 4.92 0.65
CA LEU A 4 -14.37 5.94 1.15
C LEU A 4 -15.59 6.05 0.23
N PHE A 5 -15.37 6.10 -1.09
CA PHE A 5 -16.46 6.15 -2.06
C PHE A 5 -17.33 4.89 -2.05
N ARG A 6 -16.75 3.71 -1.79
CA ARG A 6 -17.53 2.49 -1.58
C ARG A 6 -18.47 2.64 -0.39
N ARG A 7 -17.96 3.09 0.76
CA ARG A 7 -18.78 3.32 1.97
C ARG A 7 -19.90 4.33 1.74
N TYR A 8 -19.65 5.37 0.94
CA TYR A 8 -20.68 6.33 0.56
C TYR A 8 -21.78 5.69 -0.30
N ARG A 9 -21.41 4.91 -1.35
CA ARG A 9 -22.38 4.19 -2.20
C ARG A 9 -23.18 3.14 -1.43
N GLU A 10 -22.58 2.54 -0.40
CA GLU A 10 -23.24 1.59 0.51
C GLU A 10 -24.07 2.30 1.60
N HIS A 11 -24.19 3.63 1.55
CA HIS A 11 -24.90 4.46 2.53
C HIS A 11 -24.42 4.31 3.98
N ILE A 12 -23.17 3.85 4.17
CA ILE A 12 -22.52 3.74 5.49
C ILE A 12 -22.11 5.11 6.01
N ILE A 13 -21.75 6.02 5.10
CA ILE A 13 -21.42 7.41 5.40
C ILE A 13 -22.23 8.35 4.52
N ASN A 14 -22.53 9.55 5.02
CA ASN A 14 -23.20 10.61 4.26
C ASN A 14 -22.19 11.54 3.55
N ASP A 15 -22.70 12.53 2.82
CA ASP A 15 -21.89 13.47 2.04
C ASP A 15 -20.96 14.34 2.92
N GLU A 16 -21.46 14.80 4.06
CA GLU A 16 -20.68 15.58 5.03
C GLU A 16 -19.50 14.75 5.58
N GLN A 17 -19.75 13.52 6.01
CA GLN A 17 -18.72 12.60 6.51
C GLN A 17 -17.71 12.24 5.43
N LEU A 18 -18.14 12.08 4.18
CA LEU A 18 -17.24 11.86 3.05
C LEU A 18 -16.34 13.09 2.84
N GLY A 19 -16.92 14.29 2.84
CA GLY A 19 -16.18 15.55 2.71
C GLY A 19 -15.11 15.73 3.80
N LEU A 20 -15.48 15.47 5.06
CA LEU A 20 -14.56 15.50 6.20
C LEU A 20 -13.43 14.48 6.06
N ALA A 21 -13.74 13.23 5.67
CA ALA A 21 -12.75 12.18 5.49
C ALA A 21 -11.75 12.50 4.37
N ILE A 22 -12.23 13.08 3.27
CA ILE A 22 -11.37 13.51 2.15
C ILE A 22 -10.47 14.66 2.58
N SER A 23 -11.03 15.70 3.20
CA SER A 23 -10.25 16.86 3.65
C SER A 23 -9.19 16.47 4.68
N GLY A 24 -9.51 15.58 5.62
CA GLY A 24 -8.55 15.04 6.57
C GLY A 24 -7.44 14.23 5.89
N PHE A 25 -7.79 13.38 4.92
CA PHE A 25 -6.82 12.63 4.14
C PHE A 25 -5.85 13.54 3.37
N GLU A 26 -6.35 14.56 2.67
CA GLU A 26 -5.51 15.48 1.90
C GLU A 26 -4.56 16.29 2.80
N THR A 27 -5.03 16.68 3.99
CA THR A 27 -4.19 17.37 4.99
C THR A 27 -3.03 16.49 5.43
N GLU A 28 -3.30 15.25 5.84
CA GLU A 28 -2.24 14.32 6.24
C GLU A 28 -1.35 13.94 5.05
N TYR A 29 -1.92 13.68 3.87
CA TYR A 29 -1.19 13.31 2.66
C TYR A 29 -0.14 14.37 2.25
N SER A 30 -0.43 15.65 2.49
CA SER A 30 0.52 16.75 2.23
C SER A 30 1.82 16.67 3.05
N THR A 31 1.84 15.87 4.12
CA THR A 31 3.02 15.65 4.96
C THR A 31 3.91 14.50 4.47
N PHE A 32 3.45 13.70 3.49
CA PHE A 32 4.18 12.57 2.96
C PHE A 32 5.05 12.97 1.75
N ASN A 33 6.23 12.38 1.66
CA ASN A 33 6.97 12.35 0.41
C ASN A 33 6.35 11.30 -0.51
N VAL A 34 5.96 11.71 -1.72
CA VAL A 34 5.28 10.84 -2.68
C VAL A 34 6.20 10.52 -3.84
N GLU A 35 6.49 9.23 -4.01
CA GLU A 35 7.16 8.74 -5.22
C GLU A 35 6.14 8.53 -6.35
N PRO A 36 6.30 9.20 -7.51
CA PRO A 36 5.49 8.92 -8.68
C PRO A 36 5.83 7.57 -9.30
N LEU A 37 4.83 6.84 -9.78
CA LEU A 37 5.05 5.61 -10.53
C LEU A 37 5.82 5.91 -11.83
N ASN A 38 6.88 5.14 -12.06
CA ASN A 38 7.71 5.21 -13.25
C ASN A 38 7.92 3.82 -13.85
N GLN A 39 8.58 3.75 -15.00
CA GLN A 39 8.80 2.48 -15.70
C GLN A 39 9.67 1.50 -14.90
N ILE A 40 10.62 2.00 -14.10
CA ILE A 40 11.50 1.16 -13.27
C ILE A 40 10.67 0.42 -12.21
N VAL A 41 9.78 1.15 -11.52
CA VAL A 41 8.82 0.57 -10.56
C VAL A 41 7.91 -0.46 -11.23
N ALA A 42 7.43 -0.17 -12.44
CA ALA A 42 6.57 -1.10 -13.18
C ALA A 42 7.29 -2.41 -13.55
N SER A 43 8.55 -2.33 -13.98
CA SER A 43 9.37 -3.51 -14.27
C SER A 43 9.68 -4.33 -13.01
N GLU A 44 9.95 -3.68 -11.89
CA GLU A 44 10.17 -4.38 -10.61
C GLU A 44 8.89 -5.08 -10.14
N ALA A 45 7.74 -4.43 -10.26
CA ALA A 45 6.44 -5.03 -9.95
C ALA A 45 6.16 -6.26 -10.83
N GLU A 46 6.49 -6.21 -12.12
CA GLU A 46 6.34 -7.36 -13.02
C GLU A 46 7.22 -8.54 -12.57
N ALA A 47 8.47 -8.28 -12.15
CA ALA A 47 9.36 -9.32 -11.63
C ALA A 47 8.80 -9.95 -10.34
N LEU A 48 8.28 -9.13 -9.42
CA LEU A 48 7.63 -9.59 -8.20
C LEU A 48 6.37 -10.44 -8.49
N LEU A 49 5.55 -10.04 -9.46
CA LEU A 49 4.36 -10.82 -9.87
C LEU A 49 4.74 -12.18 -10.45
N LYS A 50 5.80 -12.25 -11.28
CA LYS A 50 6.30 -13.53 -11.80
C LYS A 50 6.80 -14.44 -10.68
N LYS A 51 7.41 -13.85 -9.63
CA LYS A 51 7.97 -14.58 -8.49
C LYS A 51 6.90 -15.07 -7.51
N TYR A 52 5.93 -14.21 -7.17
CA TYR A 52 5.02 -14.42 -6.03
C TYR A 52 3.54 -14.46 -6.40
N GLY A 53 3.16 -14.05 -7.61
CA GLY A 53 1.75 -13.98 -8.00
C GLY A 53 1.03 -15.33 -7.97
N LYS A 54 1.75 -16.43 -8.24
CA LYS A 54 1.19 -17.79 -8.22
C LYS A 54 1.21 -18.42 -6.82
N SER A 55 2.32 -18.32 -6.09
CA SER A 55 2.51 -19.04 -4.82
C SER A 55 1.95 -18.30 -3.62
N GLU A 56 2.13 -16.98 -3.58
CA GLU A 56 1.71 -16.13 -2.44
C GLU A 56 0.46 -15.32 -2.75
N GLY A 57 0.00 -15.30 -4.01
CA GLY A 57 -1.18 -14.54 -4.42
C GLY A 57 -0.96 -13.02 -4.46
N LEU A 58 0.29 -12.57 -4.66
CA LEU A 58 0.64 -11.15 -4.80
C LEU A 58 -0.12 -10.52 -5.98
N ARG A 59 -0.81 -9.40 -5.74
CA ARG A 59 -1.62 -8.69 -6.76
C ARG A 59 -0.88 -7.49 -7.32
N THR A 60 -1.33 -6.97 -8.47
CA THR A 60 -0.64 -5.92 -9.21
C THR A 60 -0.36 -4.65 -8.40
N LEU A 61 -1.34 -4.14 -7.66
CA LEU A 61 -1.15 -2.94 -6.84
C LEU A 61 -0.17 -3.17 -5.68
N ASP A 62 -0.24 -4.35 -5.07
CA ASP A 62 0.66 -4.74 -3.99
C ASP A 62 2.10 -4.90 -4.50
N ALA A 63 2.27 -5.47 -5.69
CA ALA A 63 3.56 -5.58 -6.37
C ALA A 63 4.14 -4.20 -6.76
N LEU A 64 3.32 -3.24 -7.17
CA LEU A 64 3.76 -1.86 -7.41
C LEU A 64 4.24 -1.19 -6.13
N HIS A 65 3.51 -1.36 -5.03
CA HIS A 65 3.89 -0.81 -3.74
C HIS A 65 5.21 -1.42 -3.21
N LEU A 66 5.32 -2.75 -3.22
CA LEU A 66 6.56 -3.43 -2.82
C LEU A 66 7.72 -3.13 -3.77
N GLY A 67 7.47 -3.09 -5.08
CA GLY A 67 8.49 -2.76 -6.07
C GLY A 67 9.07 -1.36 -5.88
N ALA A 68 8.20 -0.36 -5.65
CA ALA A 68 8.63 0.99 -5.32
C ALA A 68 9.46 1.02 -4.03
N PHE A 69 8.98 0.37 -2.97
CA PHE A 69 9.69 0.31 -1.69
C PHE A 69 11.06 -0.36 -1.84
N ARG A 70 11.15 -1.49 -2.52
CA ARG A 70 12.40 -2.24 -2.70
C ARG A 70 13.48 -1.44 -3.45
N LEU A 71 13.07 -0.57 -4.38
CA LEU A 71 13.99 0.28 -5.14
C LEU A 71 14.50 1.50 -4.35
N LEU A 72 13.73 1.96 -3.36
CA LEU A 72 13.99 3.21 -2.64
C LEU A 72 14.42 3.03 -1.18
N ALA A 73 14.06 1.92 -0.55
CA ALA A 73 14.20 1.74 0.88
C ALA A 73 15.66 1.76 1.33
N GLU A 74 15.92 2.56 2.37
CA GLU A 74 17.19 2.57 3.10
C GLU A 74 17.12 1.57 4.27
N GLU A 75 18.26 1.29 4.92
CA GLU A 75 18.38 0.23 5.94
C GLU A 75 17.39 0.38 7.11
N ASP A 76 17.05 1.61 7.48
CA ASP A 76 16.17 1.93 8.61
C ASP A 76 14.69 2.00 8.24
N TRP A 77 14.34 1.91 6.96
CA TRP A 77 12.95 1.95 6.51
C TRP A 77 12.18 0.70 6.93
N ILE A 78 10.87 0.87 7.07
CA ILE A 78 9.94 -0.20 7.45
C ILE A 78 8.73 -0.13 6.53
N PHE A 79 8.35 -1.27 5.96
CA PHE A 79 7.16 -1.37 5.13
C PHE A 79 5.91 -1.42 5.99
N VAL A 80 4.89 -0.63 5.69
CA VAL A 80 3.65 -0.58 6.48
C VAL A 80 2.48 -1.09 5.63
N SER A 81 1.81 -2.13 6.09
CA SER A 81 0.61 -2.66 5.43
C SER A 81 -0.29 -3.39 6.42
N ALA A 82 -1.60 -3.15 6.32
CA ALA A 82 -2.60 -3.92 7.04
C ALA A 82 -2.94 -5.26 6.35
N ASP A 83 -2.45 -5.49 5.13
CA ASP A 83 -2.65 -6.72 4.38
C ASP A 83 -1.59 -7.76 4.78
N GLU A 84 -2.05 -8.88 5.34
CA GLU A 84 -1.17 -9.96 5.83
C GLU A 84 -0.44 -10.68 4.71
N VAL A 85 -1.07 -10.86 3.54
CA VAL A 85 -0.47 -11.56 2.40
C VAL A 85 0.70 -10.74 1.87
N LEU A 86 0.49 -9.44 1.64
CA LEU A 86 1.57 -8.53 1.25
C LEU A 86 2.65 -8.46 2.33
N GLY A 87 2.27 -8.36 3.60
CA GLY A 87 3.22 -8.36 4.71
C GLY A 87 4.14 -9.59 4.74
N ASN A 88 3.60 -10.78 4.50
CA ASN A 88 4.39 -12.01 4.42
C ASN A 88 5.36 -11.99 3.24
N VAL A 89 4.92 -11.55 2.05
CA VAL A 89 5.80 -11.42 0.87
C VAL A 89 6.95 -10.45 1.14
N VAL A 90 6.67 -9.32 1.78
CA VAL A 90 7.69 -8.33 2.13
C VAL A 90 8.73 -8.91 3.11
N GLN A 91 8.29 -9.71 4.09
CA GLN A 91 9.20 -10.42 5.00
C GLN A 91 10.05 -11.47 4.29
N ILE A 92 9.50 -12.20 3.30
CA ILE A 92 10.26 -13.15 2.46
C ILE A 92 11.34 -12.42 1.66
N GLU A 93 11.09 -11.20 1.19
CA GLU A 93 12.09 -10.34 0.54
C GLU A 93 13.13 -9.76 1.53
N GLY A 94 13.01 -10.06 2.83
CA GLY A 94 13.98 -9.69 3.86
C GLY A 94 13.75 -8.33 4.52
N PHE A 95 12.61 -7.68 4.25
CA PHE A 95 12.29 -6.37 4.81
C PHE A 95 11.48 -6.46 6.11
N ARG A 96 11.62 -5.42 6.95
CA ARG A 96 10.79 -5.27 8.16
C ARG A 96 9.40 -4.77 7.78
N VAL A 97 8.39 -5.33 8.44
CA VAL A 97 6.97 -4.98 8.22
C VAL A 97 6.31 -4.60 9.52
N ILE A 98 5.50 -3.53 9.50
CA ILE A 98 4.52 -3.21 10.53
C ILE A 98 3.12 -3.42 9.95
N ASN A 99 2.34 -4.28 10.62
CA ASN A 99 0.90 -4.32 10.44
C ASN A 99 0.22 -3.45 11.51
N PRO A 100 -0.39 -2.30 11.16
CA PRO A 100 -0.98 -1.38 12.12
C PRO A 100 -2.24 -1.95 12.81
N CYS A 101 -2.83 -3.02 12.28
CA CYS A 101 -3.98 -3.69 12.87
C CYS A 101 -3.58 -4.69 13.98
N ASN A 102 -2.31 -5.09 14.02
CA ASN A 102 -1.82 -5.99 15.07
C ASN A 102 -1.59 -5.19 16.34
N LYS A 103 -2.33 -5.52 17.40
CA LYS A 103 -2.08 -4.95 18.74
C LYS A 103 -0.72 -5.44 19.23
N LYS A 104 0.12 -4.50 19.70
CA LYS A 104 1.31 -4.82 20.50
C LYS A 104 0.91 -5.40 21.85
#